data_AF-A0A536GGS1-F1
#
_entry.id   AF-A0A536GGS1-F1
#
_cell.length_a   1.000
_cell.length_b   1.000
_cell.length_c   1.000
_cell.angle_alpha   90.00
_cell.angle_beta   90.00
_cell.angle_gamma   90.00
#
_symmetry.space_group_name_H-M   'P 1'
#
loop_
_entity.id
_entity.type
_entity.pdbx_description
1 polymer ?
#
loop_
_entity_poly.entity_id
_entity_poly.type
_entity_poly.pdbx_seq_one_letter_code
_entity_poly.pdbx_strand_id
1 'polypeptide(L)'
;MDRLAPTRARTFAWPAADASTATGRRYRATMFLAVATCVLVPAYTIRWHLGPLPTTILENAILLTFAAFVLESIRESARPIWQTRVTVPALVFLIAGAISVFVAPDHRAAAGLYRAYFVEPIGFGLVLVNAVTTPRRALLIALGLALGSVVAGLANSAVVVNALLHHAYDVVQTPPV
;
A
#
# COMPACT_ATOMS: atom_id res chain seq x y z
N MET A 1 -62.96 -21.58 -19.74
CA MET A 1 -61.66 -22.27 -19.84
C MET A 1 -60.59 -21.19 -19.97
N ASP A 2 -60.07 -20.68 -18.86
CA ASP A 2 -58.92 -19.76 -18.87
C ASP A 2 -57.93 -20.25 -17.81
N ARG A 3 -56.83 -20.86 -18.28
CA ARG A 3 -55.75 -21.34 -17.42
C ARG A 3 -54.79 -20.18 -17.18
N LEU A 4 -54.80 -19.62 -15.98
CA LEU A 4 -53.77 -18.70 -15.51
C LEU A 4 -52.43 -19.45 -15.46
N ALA A 5 -51.44 -18.92 -16.19
CA ALA A 5 -50.08 -19.43 -16.21
C ALA A 5 -49.38 -19.18 -14.86
N PRO A 6 -48.63 -20.15 -14.32
CA PRO A 6 -47.88 -19.94 -13.09
C PRO A 6 -46.65 -19.06 -13.34
N THR A 7 -46.68 -17.86 -12.79
CA THR A 7 -45.54 -16.95 -12.68
C THR A 7 -44.39 -17.65 -11.97
N ARG A 8 -43.28 -17.94 -12.68
CA ARG A 8 -42.04 -18.45 -12.08
C ARG A 8 -41.51 -17.43 -11.09
N ALA A 9 -41.72 -17.68 -9.79
CA ALA A 9 -40.96 -17.03 -8.73
C ALA A 9 -39.48 -17.35 -8.94
N ARG A 10 -38.69 -16.36 -9.36
CA ARG A 10 -37.23 -16.44 -9.30
C ARG A 10 -36.86 -16.42 -7.82
N THR A 11 -36.63 -17.60 -7.24
CA THR A 11 -35.99 -17.70 -5.94
C THR A 11 -34.61 -17.09 -6.06
N PHE A 12 -34.42 -15.92 -5.44
CA PHE A 12 -33.11 -15.35 -5.21
C PHE A 12 -32.41 -16.25 -4.18
N ALA A 13 -31.73 -17.29 -4.68
CA ALA A 13 -30.86 -18.11 -3.86
C ALA A 13 -29.68 -17.24 -3.43
N TRP A 14 -29.56 -16.97 -2.12
CA TRP A 14 -28.34 -16.40 -1.56
C TRP A 14 -27.14 -17.24 -2.03
N PRO A 15 -26.07 -16.62 -2.55
CA PRO A 15 -24.84 -17.34 -2.81
C PRO A 15 -24.43 -18.06 -1.53
N ALA A 16 -24.31 -19.38 -1.59
CA ALA A 16 -23.93 -20.21 -0.46
C ALA A 16 -22.70 -19.63 0.24
N ALA A 17 -22.67 -19.71 1.58
CA ALA A 17 -21.56 -19.25 2.42
C ALA A 17 -20.17 -19.72 1.92
N ASP A 18 -20.13 -20.80 1.16
CA ASP A 18 -18.97 -21.39 0.50
C ASP A 18 -18.29 -20.46 -0.53
N ALA A 19 -19.04 -19.60 -1.22
CA ALA A 19 -18.45 -18.61 -2.14
C ALA A 19 -17.73 -17.47 -1.40
N SER A 20 -18.23 -17.13 -0.20
CA SER A 20 -17.61 -16.11 0.67
C SER A 20 -16.30 -16.62 1.30
N THR A 21 -16.21 -17.91 1.62
CA THR A 21 -15.01 -18.53 2.20
C THR A 21 -13.90 -18.74 1.17
N ALA A 22 -14.25 -19.04 -0.09
CA ALA A 22 -13.30 -19.11 -1.21
C ALA A 22 -12.66 -17.74 -1.53
N THR A 23 -13.45 -16.66 -1.47
CA THR A 23 -12.97 -15.29 -1.71
C THR A 23 -12.05 -14.79 -0.57
N GLY A 24 -12.33 -15.21 0.67
CA GLY A 24 -11.56 -14.81 1.85
C GLY A 24 -10.15 -15.42 1.97
N ARG A 25 -9.85 -16.48 1.21
CA ARG A 25 -8.57 -17.20 1.29
C ARG A 25 -7.50 -16.66 0.32
N ARG A 26 -7.91 -15.94 -0.72
CA ARG A 26 -7.00 -15.35 -1.71
C ARG A 26 -6.22 -14.16 -1.17
N TYR A 27 -4.96 -14.05 -1.57
CA TYR A 27 -4.02 -12.98 -1.21
C TYR A 27 -3.73 -12.84 0.29
N ARG A 28 -3.65 -13.96 1.02
CA ARG A 28 -3.45 -13.94 2.48
C ARG A 28 -2.06 -13.43 2.86
N ALA A 29 -1.02 -13.92 2.20
CA ALA A 29 0.35 -13.48 2.47
C ALA A 29 0.53 -12.01 2.06
N THR A 30 0.01 -11.65 0.89
CA THR A 30 -0.03 -10.27 0.40
C THR A 30 -0.71 -9.34 1.40
N MET A 31 -1.87 -9.74 1.94
CA MET A 31 -2.61 -8.93 2.90
C MET A 31 -1.81 -8.70 4.19
N PHE A 32 -1.17 -9.75 4.72
CA PHE A 32 -0.32 -9.62 5.90
C PHE A 32 0.86 -8.67 5.65
N LEU A 33 1.56 -8.84 4.53
CA LEU A 33 2.69 -8.00 4.16
C LEU A 33 2.28 -6.55 3.85
N ALA A 34 1.10 -6.34 3.27
CA ALA A 34 0.55 -5.00 3.04
C ALA A 34 0.27 -4.28 4.37
N VAL A 35 -0.32 -4.97 5.36
CA VAL A 35 -0.52 -4.42 6.71
C VAL A 35 0.83 -4.12 7.36
N ALA A 36 1.80 -5.03 7.28
CA ALA A 36 3.14 -4.82 7.82
C ALA A 36 3.83 -3.60 7.16
N THR A 37 3.68 -3.44 5.84
CA THR A 37 4.17 -2.27 5.10
C THR A 37 3.54 -0.97 5.61
N CYS A 38 2.24 -0.97 5.89
CA CYS A 38 1.56 0.19 6.47
C CYS A 38 2.03 0.52 7.89
N VAL A 39 2.33 -0.49 8.72
CA VAL A 39 2.93 -0.28 10.05
C VAL A 39 4.34 0.28 9.93
N LEU A 40 5.10 -0.12 8.90
CA LEU A 40 6.48 0.28 8.66
C LEU A 40 6.64 1.61 7.94
N VAL A 41 5.56 2.33 7.63
CA VAL A 41 5.62 3.68 7.02
C VAL A 41 6.62 4.62 7.73
N PRO A 42 6.63 4.77 9.07
CA PRO A 42 7.61 5.66 9.73
C PRO A 42 9.06 5.19 9.63
N ALA A 43 9.31 3.92 9.28
CA ALA A 43 10.65 3.39 9.06
C ALA A 43 11.26 3.80 7.70
N TYR A 44 10.58 4.65 6.92
CA TYR A 44 11.10 5.20 5.65
C TYR A 44 12.39 6.02 5.83
N THR A 45 12.62 6.58 7.01
CA THR A 45 13.85 7.33 7.35
C THR A 45 15.06 6.43 7.51
N ILE A 46 14.86 5.13 7.77
CA ILE A 46 15.94 4.18 7.94
C ILE A 46 16.44 3.79 6.54
N ARG A 47 17.52 4.48 6.15
CA ARG A 47 18.22 4.28 4.88
C ARG A 47 19.41 3.38 5.10
N TRP A 48 19.55 2.39 4.23
CA TRP A 48 20.67 1.47 4.23
C TRP A 48 21.15 1.26 2.79
N HIS A 49 22.43 0.97 2.66
CA HIS A 49 23.09 0.89 1.37
C HIS A 49 23.09 -0.57 0.91
N LEU A 50 22.28 -0.90 -0.09
CA LEU A 50 22.32 -2.20 -0.76
C LEU A 50 23.17 -2.04 -2.03
N GLY A 51 24.49 -2.06 -1.87
CA GLY A 51 25.44 -1.78 -2.95
C GLY A 51 25.53 -0.27 -3.28
N PRO A 52 25.48 0.14 -4.56
CA PRO A 52 25.67 1.55 -4.98
C PRO A 52 24.41 2.43 -4.88
N LEU A 53 23.24 1.86 -4.56
CA LEU A 53 22.00 2.62 -4.38
C LEU A 53 21.57 2.65 -2.90
N PRO A 54 21.24 3.82 -2.35
CA PRO A 54 20.57 3.90 -1.07
C PRO A 54 19.15 3.33 -1.21
N THR A 55 18.83 2.33 -0.40
CA THR A 55 17.48 1.74 -0.31
C THR A 55 16.88 2.05 1.06
N THR A 56 15.57 1.92 1.19
CA THR A 56 14.88 2.12 2.49
C THR A 56 14.27 0.82 2.99
N ILE A 57 14.02 0.71 4.29
CA ILE A 57 13.25 -0.43 4.84
C ILE A 57 11.86 -0.48 4.19
N LEU A 58 11.23 0.68 4.00
CA LEU A 58 9.90 0.77 3.39
C LEU A 58 9.87 0.25 1.96
N GLU A 59 10.87 0.62 1.14
CA GLU A 59 11.02 0.11 -0.22
C GLU A 59 11.07 -1.42 -0.25
N ASN A 60 11.87 -2.03 0.62
CA ASN A 60 11.95 -3.49 0.70
C ASN A 60 10.62 -4.12 1.13
N ALA A 61 9.89 -3.49 2.07
CA ALA A 61 8.57 -3.96 2.48
C ALA A 61 7.54 -3.90 1.32
N ILE A 62 7.57 -2.82 0.52
CA ILE A 62 6.74 -2.68 -0.67
C ILE A 62 7.11 -3.76 -1.71
N LEU A 63 8.40 -3.94 -1.99
CA LEU A 63 8.89 -4.96 -2.93
C LEU A 63 8.51 -6.38 -2.51
N LEU A 64 8.65 -6.71 -1.22
CA LEU A 64 8.23 -8.01 -0.67
C LEU A 64 6.72 -8.21 -0.80
N THR A 65 5.94 -7.17 -0.52
CA THR A 65 4.47 -7.22 -0.67
C THR A 65 4.08 -7.42 -2.13
N PHE A 66 4.72 -6.70 -3.04
CA PHE A 66 4.50 -6.85 -4.47
C PHE A 66 4.91 -8.23 -4.98
N ALA A 67 6.04 -8.77 -4.53
CA ALA A 67 6.49 -10.11 -4.87
C ALA A 67 5.50 -11.18 -4.38
N ALA A 68 5.02 -11.08 -3.14
CA ALA A 68 4.00 -11.97 -2.61
C ALA A 68 2.70 -11.90 -3.41
N PHE A 69 2.29 -10.70 -3.81
CA PHE A 69 1.13 -10.49 -4.68
C PHE A 69 1.28 -11.21 -6.01
N VAL A 70 2.40 -11.04 -6.71
CA VAL A 70 2.67 -11.71 -7.98
C VAL A 70 2.67 -13.23 -7.80
N LEU A 71 3.34 -13.74 -6.77
CA LEU A 71 3.40 -15.17 -6.48
C LEU A 71 2.02 -15.77 -6.17
N GLU A 72 1.20 -15.12 -5.33
CA GLU A 72 -0.16 -15.59 -5.04
C GLU A 72 -1.06 -15.49 -6.28
N SER A 73 -0.92 -14.43 -7.09
CA SER A 73 -1.72 -14.27 -8.30
C SER A 73 -1.42 -15.35 -9.35
N ILE A 74 -0.14 -15.71 -9.54
CA ILE A 74 0.27 -16.82 -10.41
C ILE A 74 -0.24 -18.16 -9.87
N ARG A 75 -0.03 -18.43 -8.57
CA ARG A 75 -0.44 -19.69 -7.92
C ARG A 75 -1.94 -19.92 -7.99
N GLU A 76 -2.72 -18.86 -7.85
CA GLU A 76 -4.19 -18.93 -7.85
C GLU A 76 -4.79 -18.77 -9.25
N SER A 77 -3.96 -18.59 -10.29
CA SER A 77 -4.39 -18.26 -11.66
C SER A 77 -5.38 -17.10 -11.69
N ALA A 78 -5.23 -16.15 -10.77
CA ALA A 78 -6.07 -14.98 -10.70
C ALA A 78 -5.66 -14.00 -11.80
N ARG A 79 -6.63 -13.30 -12.38
CA ARG A 79 -6.36 -12.18 -13.28
C ARG A 79 -6.41 -10.89 -12.46
N PRO A 80 -5.28 -10.22 -12.20
CA PRO A 80 -5.28 -8.94 -11.52
C PRO A 80 -6.15 -7.93 -12.24
N ILE A 81 -6.92 -7.17 -11.46
CA ILE A 81 -7.59 -5.97 -11.92
C ILE A 81 -6.51 -4.90 -12.07
N TRP A 82 -6.16 -4.59 -13.33
CA TRP A 82 -5.17 -3.56 -13.67
C TRP A 82 -5.83 -2.29 -14.24
N GLN A 83 -7.06 -2.42 -14.78
CA GLN A 83 -7.84 -1.31 -15.32
C GLN A 83 -8.86 -0.82 -14.30
N THR A 84 -8.63 0.39 -13.83
CA THR A 84 -9.55 1.16 -12.98
C THR A 84 -9.63 2.58 -13.53
N ARG A 85 -10.60 3.38 -13.04
CA ARG A 85 -10.69 4.80 -13.43
C ARG A 85 -9.43 5.60 -13.11
N VAL A 86 -8.65 5.17 -12.12
CA VAL A 86 -7.39 5.82 -11.71
C VAL A 86 -6.17 5.34 -12.48
N THR A 87 -6.28 4.27 -13.28
CA THR A 87 -5.15 3.72 -14.05
C THR A 87 -4.64 4.69 -15.10
N VAL A 88 -5.53 5.40 -15.80
CA VAL A 88 -5.12 6.36 -16.84
C VAL A 88 -4.36 7.55 -16.22
N PRO A 89 -4.89 8.25 -15.19
CA PRO A 89 -4.12 9.26 -14.48
C PRO A 89 -2.78 8.76 -13.93
N ALA A 90 -2.75 7.55 -13.35
CA ALA A 90 -1.52 6.96 -12.82
C ALA A 90 -0.47 6.72 -13.91
N LEU A 91 -0.89 6.24 -15.09
CA LEU A 91 0.01 6.01 -16.22
C LEU A 91 0.55 7.31 -16.79
N VAL A 92 -0.30 8.33 -16.92
CA VAL A 92 0.14 9.68 -17.33
C VAL A 92 1.18 10.22 -16.35
N PHE A 93 0.95 10.05 -15.05
CA PHE A 93 1.88 10.50 -14.01
C PHE A 93 3.21 9.74 -14.04
N LEU A 94 3.19 8.43 -14.30
CA LEU A 94 4.40 7.63 -14.49
C LEU A 94 5.19 8.08 -15.72
N ILE A 95 4.52 8.30 -16.85
CA ILE A 95 5.18 8.76 -18.08
C ILE A 95 5.78 10.16 -17.88
N ALA A 96 5.02 11.09 -17.30
CA ALA A 96 5.51 12.43 -16.98
C ALA A 96 6.71 12.40 -16.03
N GLY A 97 6.65 11.56 -14.99
CA GLY A 97 7.77 11.34 -14.08
C GLY A 97 9.00 10.77 -14.78
N ALA A 98 8.83 9.79 -15.67
CA ALA A 98 9.93 9.23 -16.46
C ALA A 98 10.59 10.29 -17.36
N ILE A 99 9.80 11.13 -18.03
CA ILE A 99 10.31 12.25 -18.83
C ILE A 99 11.11 13.22 -17.94
N SER A 100 10.60 13.55 -16.75
CA SER A 100 11.29 14.43 -15.80
C SER A 100 12.69 13.92 -15.42
N VAL A 101 12.86 12.59 -15.26
CA VAL A 101 14.17 11.98 -14.97
C VAL A 101 15.18 12.25 -16.09
N PHE A 102 14.76 12.22 -17.35
CA PHE A 102 15.64 12.49 -18.51
C PHE A 102 15.97 13.97 -18.72
N VAL A 103 15.14 14.87 -18.18
CA VAL A 103 15.35 16.32 -18.29
C VAL A 103 16.17 16.85 -17.11
N ALA A 104 16.18 16.14 -15.98
CA ALA A 104 16.83 16.59 -14.77
C ALA A 104 18.37 16.73 -14.92
N PRO A 105 19.01 17.75 -14.32
CA PRO A 105 20.47 17.87 -14.33
C PRO A 105 21.19 16.70 -13.65
N ASP A 106 20.57 16.12 -12.63
CA ASP A 106 21.04 14.91 -11.93
C ASP A 106 20.05 13.76 -12.13
N HIS A 107 20.34 12.91 -13.12
CA HIS A 107 19.52 11.74 -13.44
C HIS A 107 19.47 10.73 -12.29
N ARG A 108 20.51 10.62 -11.46
CA ARG A 108 20.56 9.62 -10.38
C ARG A 108 19.62 10.03 -9.25
N ALA A 109 19.70 11.28 -8.81
CA ALA A 109 18.79 11.82 -7.81
C ALA A 109 17.35 11.79 -8.31
N ALA A 110 17.11 12.20 -9.57
CA ALA A 110 15.77 12.20 -10.16
C ALA A 110 15.19 10.79 -10.29
N ALA A 111 15.99 9.79 -10.71
CA ALA A 111 15.56 8.40 -10.78
C ALA A 111 15.18 7.84 -9.39
N GLY A 112 15.93 8.22 -8.35
CA GLY A 112 15.60 7.85 -6.97
C GLY A 112 14.25 8.41 -6.52
N LEU A 113 13.99 9.69 -6.80
CA LEU A 113 12.70 10.33 -6.50
C LEU A 113 11.57 9.71 -7.31
N TYR A 114 11.77 9.47 -8.60
CA TYR A 114 10.78 8.85 -9.48
C TYR A 114 10.38 7.46 -8.98
N ARG A 115 11.36 6.62 -8.59
CA ARG A 115 11.09 5.29 -8.06
C ARG A 115 10.29 5.35 -6.74
N ALA A 116 10.75 6.15 -5.79
CA ALA A 116 10.20 6.20 -4.43
C ALA A 116 8.82 6.88 -4.35
N TYR A 117 8.56 7.92 -5.15
CA TYR A 117 7.31 8.70 -5.06
C TYR A 117 6.27 8.34 -6.12
N PHE A 118 6.65 7.67 -7.20
CA PHE A 118 5.73 7.34 -8.29
C PHE A 118 5.61 5.82 -8.48
N VAL A 119 6.71 5.15 -8.80
CA VAL A 119 6.67 3.72 -9.19
C VAL A 119 6.22 2.84 -8.03
N GLU A 120 6.88 2.95 -6.88
CA GLU A 120 6.58 2.13 -5.71
C GLU A 120 5.16 2.37 -5.16
N PRO A 121 4.69 3.63 -4.95
CA PRO A 121 3.35 3.87 -4.44
C PRO A 121 2.23 3.43 -5.40
N ILE A 122 2.41 3.63 -6.71
CA ILE A 122 1.43 3.18 -7.71
C ILE A 122 1.40 1.64 -7.76
N GLY A 123 2.56 0.99 -7.70
CA GLY A 123 2.67 -0.46 -7.61
C GLY A 123 1.98 -1.01 -6.36
N PHE A 124 2.19 -0.38 -5.19
CA PHE A 124 1.51 -0.75 -3.96
C PHE A 124 -0.01 -0.54 -4.05
N GLY A 125 -0.46 0.57 -4.65
CA GLY A 125 -1.87 0.83 -4.89
C GLY A 125 -2.54 -0.26 -5.74
N LEU A 126 -1.87 -0.76 -6.78
CA LEU A 126 -2.35 -1.89 -7.58
C LEU A 126 -2.54 -3.15 -6.73
N VAL A 127 -1.59 -3.45 -5.84
CA VAL A 127 -1.70 -4.58 -4.91
C VAL A 127 -2.91 -4.41 -4.00
N LEU A 128 -3.09 -3.22 -3.41
CA LEU A 128 -4.21 -2.95 -2.51
C LEU A 128 -5.56 -3.11 -3.19
N VAL A 129 -5.73 -2.60 -4.42
CA VAL A 129 -6.99 -2.74 -5.19
C VAL A 129 -7.38 -4.21 -5.37
N ASN A 130 -6.40 -5.11 -5.49
CA ASN A 130 -6.65 -6.53 -5.70
C ASN A 130 -6.77 -7.32 -4.38
N ALA A 131 -5.96 -6.98 -3.37
CA ALA A 131 -5.93 -7.71 -2.10
C ALA A 131 -7.01 -7.24 -1.11
N VAL A 132 -7.40 -5.96 -1.15
CA VAL A 132 -8.34 -5.34 -0.19
C VAL A 132 -9.75 -5.37 -0.77
N THR A 133 -10.35 -6.56 -0.77
CA THR A 133 -11.68 -6.81 -1.36
C THR A 133 -12.84 -6.67 -0.38
N THR A 134 -12.56 -6.46 0.92
CA THR A 134 -13.59 -6.41 1.97
C THR A 134 -13.34 -5.26 2.94
N PRO A 135 -14.39 -4.70 3.59
CA PRO A 135 -14.23 -3.61 4.55
C PRO A 135 -13.38 -4.02 5.76
N ARG A 136 -13.42 -5.29 6.16
CA ARG A 136 -12.55 -5.83 7.21
C ARG A 136 -11.07 -5.74 6.82
N ARG A 137 -10.73 -6.09 5.57
CA ARG A 137 -9.36 -5.93 5.07
C ARG A 137 -8.96 -4.45 4.99
N ALA A 138 -9.86 -3.57 4.57
CA ALA A 138 -9.59 -2.13 4.55
C ALA A 138 -9.32 -1.59 5.96
N LEU A 139 -10.09 -2.04 6.96
CA LEU A 139 -9.86 -1.70 8.37
C LEU A 139 -8.50 -2.18 8.86
N LEU A 140 -8.05 -3.38 8.46
CA LEU A 140 -6.71 -3.86 8.83
C LEU A 140 -5.59 -2.98 8.27
N ILE A 141 -5.71 -2.48 7.04
CA ILE A 141 -4.77 -1.51 6.47
C ILE A 141 -4.78 -0.21 7.27
N ALA A 142 -5.98 0.33 7.57
CA ALA A 142 -6.12 1.54 8.37
C ALA A 142 -5.55 1.37 9.79
N LEU A 143 -5.76 0.22 10.42
CA LEU A 143 -5.17 -0.11 11.71
C LEU A 143 -3.64 -0.22 11.62
N GLY A 144 -3.10 -0.79 10.54
CA GLY A 144 -1.66 -0.81 10.30
C GLY A 144 -1.07 0.60 10.24
N LEU A 145 -1.70 1.50 9.47
CA LEU A 145 -1.31 2.92 9.42
C LEU A 145 -1.44 3.61 10.78
N ALA A 146 -2.52 3.35 11.52
CA ALA A 146 -2.74 3.90 12.85
C ALA A 146 -1.67 3.44 13.86
N LEU A 147 -1.27 2.17 13.81
CA LEU A 147 -0.19 1.65 14.64
C LEU A 147 1.15 2.30 14.27
N GLY A 148 1.45 2.42 12.98
CA GLY A 148 2.65 3.12 12.50
C GLY A 148 2.69 4.57 12.96
N SER A 149 1.57 5.30 12.86
CA SER A 149 1.50 6.70 13.30
C SER A 149 1.61 6.85 14.82
N VAL A 150 1.06 5.92 15.60
CA VAL A 150 1.23 5.89 17.06
C VAL A 150 2.70 5.69 17.43
N VAL A 151 3.39 4.73 16.80
CA VAL A 151 4.83 4.50 17.05
C VAL A 151 5.64 5.75 16.74
N ALA A 152 5.40 6.37 15.58
CA ALA A 152 6.08 7.60 15.18
C ALA A 152 5.80 8.76 16.15
N GLY A 153 4.53 8.93 16.56
CA GLY A 153 4.11 9.96 17.49
C GLY A 153 4.72 9.80 18.88
N LEU A 154 4.82 8.56 19.38
CA LEU A 154 5.46 8.25 20.65
C LEU A 154 6.97 8.50 20.59
N ALA A 155 7.64 8.07 19.51
CA ALA A 155 9.06 8.33 19.32
C ALA A 155 9.35 9.84 19.30
N ASN A 156 8.58 10.61 18.53
CA ASN A 156 8.73 12.07 18.47
C ASN A 156 8.45 12.73 19.84
N SER A 157 7.40 12.29 20.54
CA SER A 157 7.08 12.79 21.88
C SER A 157 8.22 12.54 22.87
N ALA A 158 8.88 11.38 22.80
CA ALA A 158 10.02 11.08 23.66
C ALA A 158 11.21 12.02 23.39
N VAL A 159 11.49 12.34 22.13
CA VAL A 159 12.55 13.30 21.76
C VAL A 159 12.24 14.69 22.30
N VAL A 160 11.00 15.15 22.16
CA VAL A 160 10.56 16.46 22.69
C VAL A 160 10.67 16.51 24.21
N VAL A 161 10.18 15.49 24.92
CA VAL A 161 10.30 15.41 26.38
C VAL A 161 11.76 15.41 26.81
N ASN A 162 12.63 14.66 26.11
CA ASN A 162 14.06 14.65 26.39
C ASN A 162 14.69 16.04 26.20
N ALA A 163 14.34 16.76 25.13
CA ALA A 163 14.84 18.11 24.88
C ALA A 163 14.39 19.12 25.96
N LEU A 164 13.13 19.01 26.43
CA LEU A 164 12.60 19.82 27.52
C LEU A 164 13.35 19.58 28.84
N LEU A 165 13.59 18.31 29.19
CA LEU A 165 14.33 17.95 30.41
C LEU A 165 15.76 18.50 30.44
N HIS A 166 16.40 18.59 29.27
CA HIS A 166 17.77 19.09 29.13
C HIS A 166 17.84 20.60 28.81
N HIS A 167 16.73 21.34 28.91
CA HIS A 167 16.66 22.78 28.61
C HIS A 167 17.20 23.15 27.22
N ALA A 168 17.18 22.18 26.29
CA ALA A 168 17.67 22.32 24.92
C ALA A 168 16.52 22.50 23.92
N TYR A 169 15.29 22.67 24.41
CA TYR A 169 14.12 22.87 23.59
C TYR A 169 14.05 24.31 23.09
N ASP A 170 14.44 24.51 21.84
CA ASP A 170 14.32 25.79 21.13
C ASP A 170 13.13 25.76 20.16
N VAL A 171 12.15 26.63 20.38
CA VAL A 171 10.93 26.74 19.57
C VAL A 171 11.16 27.50 18.26
N VAL A 172 12.31 28.17 18.13
CA VAL A 172 12.72 28.91 16.93
C VAL A 172 13.40 27.99 15.92
N GLN A 173 13.98 26.88 16.38
CA GLN A 173 14.50 25.84 15.50
C GLN A 173 13.39 24.84 15.14
N THR A 174 13.49 24.25 13.95
CA THR A 174 12.62 23.14 13.56
C THR A 174 12.69 22.04 14.62
N PRO A 175 11.53 21.54 15.11
CA PRO A 175 11.50 20.44 16.06
C PRO A 175 12.38 19.28 15.57
N PRO A 176 13.11 18.59 16.46
CA PRO A 176 13.87 17.41 16.06
C PRO A 176 12.91 16.37 15.49
N VAL A 177 13.08 16.03 14.21
CA VAL A 177 12.33 15.00 13.47
C VAL A 177 13.12 13.71 13.34
#